data_AF-A0A8D6SV52-F1
#
_entry.id   AF-A0A8D6SV52-F1
#
_cell.length_a   1.000
_cell.length_b   1.000
_cell.length_c   1.000
_cell.angle_alpha   90.00
_cell.angle_beta   90.00
_cell.angle_gamma   90.00
#
_symmetry.space_group_name_H-M   'P 1'
#
loop_
_entity.id
_entity.type
_entity.pdbx_description
1 polymer ?
#
loop_
_entity_poly.entity_id
_entity_poly.type
_entity_poly.pdbx_seq_one_letter_code
_entity_poly.pdbx_strand_id
1 'polypeptide(L)'
;MNENQQKIHYIVNLLTNGDRKKGLRQIVLLTLIYYFIKLNVFKDYDYAPTPFIWNDKIKFINISYEALKDINFLLDNGYLNEILLSVIGVNDFVVGYSIGKKIEYKFNVEDKEVIDRALLEDDGKIKDIEITDNGIIIKSKDGNNIEINITKIKKIKYKSREYKMKVSLWDTKL
;
A
#
# COMPACT_ATOMS: atom_id res chain seq x y z
N MET A 1 -3.52 3.90 19.25
CA MET A 1 -3.48 3.46 17.83
C MET A 1 -4.67 4.07 17.13
N ASN A 2 -4.47 4.81 16.04
CA ASN A 2 -5.54 5.47 15.30
C ASN A 2 -6.35 4.44 14.46
N GLU A 3 -7.43 4.87 13.81
CA GLU A 3 -8.25 3.96 12.98
C GLU A 3 -7.48 3.42 11.76
N ASN A 4 -6.67 4.23 11.09
CA ASN A 4 -5.93 3.80 9.89
C ASN A 4 -4.86 2.75 10.22
N GLN A 5 -4.17 2.88 11.35
CA GLN A 5 -3.27 1.89 11.92
C GLN A 5 -4.02 0.57 12.21
N GLN A 6 -5.24 0.65 12.75
CA GLN A 6 -6.08 -0.52 12.96
C GLN A 6 -6.49 -1.19 11.65
N LYS A 7 -6.86 -0.40 10.62
CA LYS A 7 -7.22 -0.91 9.28
C LYS A 7 -6.02 -1.60 8.61
N ILE A 8 -4.82 -1.02 8.67
CA ILE A 8 -3.59 -1.64 8.15
C ILE A 8 -3.34 -2.97 8.87
N HIS A 9 -3.37 -2.96 10.21
CA HIS A 9 -3.20 -4.18 11.00
C HIS A 9 -4.27 -5.23 10.66
N TYR A 10 -5.52 -4.82 10.46
CA TYR A 10 -6.62 -5.69 10.08
C TYR A 10 -6.38 -6.39 8.74
N ILE A 11 -5.95 -5.64 7.72
CA ILE A 11 -5.61 -6.19 6.40
C ILE A 11 -4.50 -7.24 6.52
N VAL A 12 -3.42 -6.94 7.26
CA VAL A 12 -2.35 -7.92 7.49
C VAL A 12 -2.88 -9.14 8.22
N ASN A 13 -3.73 -8.95 9.23
CA ASN A 13 -4.28 -10.03 10.03
C ASN A 13 -5.19 -10.95 9.22
N LEU A 14 -6.04 -10.38 8.35
CA LEU A 14 -6.87 -11.15 7.43
C LEU A 14 -5.98 -12.01 6.52
N LEU A 15 -5.03 -11.41 5.81
CA LEU A 15 -4.23 -12.10 4.80
C LEU A 15 -3.24 -13.11 5.38
N THR A 16 -2.85 -12.95 6.64
CA THR A 16 -1.98 -13.90 7.35
C THR A 16 -2.77 -14.88 8.23
N ASN A 17 -4.10 -14.76 8.30
CA ASN A 17 -4.96 -15.49 9.24
C ASN A 17 -4.49 -15.36 10.70
N GLY A 18 -3.89 -14.21 11.06
CA GLY A 18 -3.28 -13.95 12.37
C GLY A 18 -2.08 -14.84 12.70
N ASP A 19 -1.55 -15.60 11.73
CA ASP A 19 -0.40 -16.48 11.90
C ASP A 19 0.90 -15.68 11.80
N ARG A 20 1.70 -15.72 12.87
CA ARG A 20 3.01 -15.04 12.94
C ARG A 20 4.02 -15.58 11.93
N LYS A 21 3.84 -16.82 11.48
CA LYS A 21 4.72 -17.49 10.50
C LYS A 21 4.37 -17.13 9.06
N LYS A 22 3.19 -16.58 8.81
CA LYS A 22 2.77 -16.13 7.48
C LYS A 22 3.11 -14.66 7.32
N GLY A 23 3.79 -14.32 6.23
CA GLY A 23 4.14 -12.95 5.89
C GLY A 23 3.38 -12.46 4.67
N LEU A 24 2.83 -11.26 4.75
CA LEU A 24 2.26 -10.51 3.63
C LEU A 24 3.37 -9.71 2.94
N ARG A 25 3.65 -9.96 1.66
CA ARG A 25 4.66 -9.18 0.91
C ARG A 25 4.37 -7.68 0.97
N GLN A 26 5.41 -6.87 1.19
CA GLN A 26 5.29 -5.41 1.30
C GLN A 26 4.57 -4.78 0.10
N ILE A 27 4.93 -5.21 -1.11
CA ILE A 27 4.31 -4.73 -2.34
C ILE A 27 2.80 -4.97 -2.41
N VAL A 28 2.32 -6.07 -1.83
CA VAL A 28 0.89 -6.37 -1.78
C VAL A 28 0.20 -5.41 -0.82
N LEU A 29 0.77 -5.20 0.38
CA LEU A 29 0.22 -4.27 1.36
C LEU A 29 0.14 -2.84 0.80
N LEU A 30 1.22 -2.34 0.19
CA LEU A 30 1.25 -1.00 -0.41
C LEU A 30 0.21 -0.86 -1.53
N THR A 31 0.06 -1.90 -2.36
CA THR A 31 -0.94 -1.91 -3.45
C THR A 31 -2.37 -1.90 -2.91
N LEU A 32 -2.65 -2.66 -1.86
CA LEU A 32 -3.96 -2.68 -1.19
C LEU A 32 -4.28 -1.34 -0.53
N ILE A 33 -3.31 -0.73 0.16
CA ILE A 33 -3.50 0.60 0.76
C ILE A 33 -3.86 1.61 -0.33
N TYR A 34 -3.11 1.65 -1.44
CA TYR A 34 -3.44 2.52 -2.58
C TYR A 34 -4.86 2.29 -3.12
N TYR A 35 -5.28 1.04 -3.24
CA TYR A 35 -6.65 0.70 -3.66
C TYR A 35 -7.70 1.21 -2.66
N PHE A 36 -7.48 0.98 -1.37
CA PHE A 36 -8.40 1.40 -0.32
C PHE A 36 -8.44 2.92 -0.10
N ILE A 37 -7.36 3.65 -0.41
CA ILE A 37 -7.39 5.12 -0.52
C ILE A 37 -8.39 5.54 -1.60
N LYS A 38 -8.34 4.92 -2.79
CA LYS A 38 -9.28 5.24 -3.87
C LYS A 38 -10.73 4.89 -3.57
N LEU A 39 -10.96 3.94 -2.66
CA LEU A 39 -12.29 3.59 -2.16
C LEU A 39 -12.74 4.44 -0.96
N ASN A 40 -11.98 5.45 -0.57
CA ASN A 40 -12.23 6.30 0.62
C ASN A 40 -12.26 5.54 1.96
N VAL A 41 -11.60 4.38 2.05
CA VAL A 41 -11.41 3.65 3.31
C VAL A 41 -10.33 4.33 4.17
N PHE A 42 -9.29 4.86 3.53
CA PHE A 42 -8.24 5.67 4.16
C PHE A 42 -8.42 7.15 3.81
N LYS A 43 -9.41 7.81 4.42
CA LYS A 43 -9.87 9.16 4.04
C LYS A 43 -8.80 10.25 4.15
N ASP A 44 -7.87 10.11 5.09
CA ASP A 44 -6.83 11.12 5.37
C ASP A 44 -5.50 10.84 4.67
N TYR A 45 -5.44 9.80 3.84
CA TYR A 45 -4.22 9.42 3.14
C TYR A 45 -4.23 10.00 1.75
N ASP A 46 -3.11 10.62 1.36
CA ASP A 46 -2.81 10.94 -0.02
C ASP A 46 -1.74 9.98 -0.55
N TYR A 47 -1.53 9.96 -1.86
CA TYR A 47 -0.47 9.15 -2.48
C TYR A 47 0.29 9.93 -3.55
N ALA A 48 1.59 9.65 -3.64
CA ALA A 48 2.46 10.24 -4.64
C ALA A 48 3.26 9.15 -5.37
N PRO A 49 3.57 9.36 -6.68
CA PRO A 49 4.50 8.51 -7.40
C PRO A 49 5.89 8.54 -6.77
N THR A 50 6.39 7.37 -6.39
CA THR A 50 7.68 7.19 -5.73
C THR A 50 8.46 6.07 -6.44
N PRO A 51 9.77 6.23 -6.69
CA PRO A 51 10.58 5.15 -7.27
C PRO A 51 10.65 3.95 -6.31
N PHE A 52 10.46 2.76 -6.85
CA PHE A 52 10.40 1.50 -6.08
C PHE A 52 10.93 0.35 -6.95
N ILE A 53 11.58 -0.63 -6.33
CA ILE A 53 12.07 -1.83 -7.01
C ILE A 53 10.91 -2.83 -7.14
N TRP A 54 10.41 -3.02 -8.36
CA TRP A 54 9.30 -3.93 -8.68
C TRP A 54 9.76 -4.99 -9.69
N ASN A 55 9.81 -6.25 -9.27
CA ASN A 55 10.32 -7.38 -10.07
C ASN A 55 11.67 -7.02 -10.73
N ASP A 56 12.65 -6.62 -9.91
CA ASP A 56 14.03 -6.27 -10.30
C ASP A 56 14.16 -5.06 -11.24
N LYS A 57 13.11 -4.23 -11.36
CA LYS A 57 13.11 -2.99 -12.15
C LYS A 57 12.68 -1.82 -11.31
N ILE A 58 13.37 -0.68 -11.45
CA ILE A 58 12.90 0.57 -10.87
C ILE A 58 11.64 1.02 -11.63
N LYS A 59 10.52 1.05 -10.91
CA LYS A 59 9.24 1.59 -11.38
C LYS A 59 8.77 2.67 -10.42
N PHE A 60 8.05 3.64 -10.94
CA PHE A 60 7.33 4.57 -10.07
C PHE A 60 5.99 3.94 -9.69
N ILE A 61 5.70 3.86 -8.39
CA ILE A 61 4.44 3.36 -7.85
C ILE A 61 3.80 4.41 -6.96
N ASN A 62 2.48 4.41 -6.85
CA ASN A 62 1.76 5.32 -5.97
C ASN A 62 1.86 4.82 -4.51
N ILE A 63 2.50 5.59 -3.64
CA ILE A 63 2.68 5.28 -2.21
C ILE A 63 2.14 6.43 -1.38
N SER A 64 1.50 6.10 -0.25
CA SER A 64 1.13 7.07 0.80
C SER A 64 2.21 7.13 1.87
N TYR A 65 2.71 8.33 2.16
CA TYR A 65 3.70 8.54 3.23
C TYR A 65 3.07 8.45 4.62
N GLU A 66 1.80 8.82 4.75
CA GLU A 66 0.99 8.61 5.95
C GLU A 66 0.87 7.12 6.25
N ALA A 67 0.62 6.30 5.23
CA ALA A 67 0.59 4.85 5.37
C ALA A 67 1.94 4.27 5.81
N LEU A 68 3.06 4.74 5.24
CA LEU A 68 4.40 4.29 5.66
C LEU A 68 4.68 4.67 7.12
N LYS A 69 4.31 5.88 7.53
CA LYS A 69 4.43 6.33 8.93
C LYS A 69 3.64 5.44 9.87
N ASP A 70 2.40 5.10 9.50
CA ASP A 70 1.54 4.23 10.31
C ASP A 70 2.03 2.76 10.31
N ILE A 71 2.61 2.26 9.21
CA ILE A 71 3.29 0.95 9.19
C ILE A 71 4.49 0.95 10.13
N ASN A 72 5.36 1.97 10.08
CA ASN A 72 6.51 2.09 10.96
C ASN A 72 6.09 2.14 12.43
N PHE A 73 5.05 2.92 12.75
CA PHE A 73 4.48 2.92 14.09
C PHE A 73 4.05 1.51 14.55
N LEU A 74 3.39 0.74 13.68
CA LEU A 74 2.97 -0.63 14.00
C LEU A 74 4.16 -1.57 14.22
N LEU A 75 5.25 -1.40 13.47
CA LEU A 75 6.50 -2.16 13.63
C LEU A 75 7.20 -1.80 14.94
N ASP A 76 7.44 -0.50 15.18
CA ASP A 76 8.16 0.02 16.35
C ASP A 76 7.47 -0.38 17.68
N ASN A 77 6.14 -0.53 17.65
CA ASN A 77 5.36 -0.91 18.81
C ASN A 77 5.04 -2.42 18.89
N GLY A 78 5.54 -3.22 17.94
CA GLY A 78 5.40 -4.68 17.90
C GLY A 78 3.99 -5.18 17.59
N TYR A 79 3.16 -4.35 16.94
CA TYR A 79 1.86 -4.78 16.40
C TYR A 79 2.04 -5.54 15.08
N LEU A 80 3.05 -5.18 14.29
CA LEU A 80 3.52 -5.94 13.15
C LEU A 80 4.98 -6.36 13.37
N ASN A 81 5.39 -7.43 12.68
CA ASN A 81 6.80 -7.79 12.52
C ASN A 81 7.17 -7.64 11.05
N GLU A 82 8.37 -7.13 10.80
CA GLU A 82 8.99 -7.19 9.49
C GLU A 82 9.71 -8.54 9.33
N ILE A 83 9.48 -9.22 8.21
CA ILE A 83 10.09 -10.52 7.91
C ILE A 83 10.76 -10.44 6.56
N LEU A 84 11.99 -10.94 6.50
CA LEU A 84 12.66 -11.24 5.24
C LEU A 84 12.09 -12.55 4.64
N LEU A 85 11.40 -12.45 3.51
CA LEU A 85 10.79 -13.60 2.85
C LEU A 85 11.76 -14.30 1.90
N SER A 86 12.50 -13.52 1.11
CA SER A 86 13.52 -14.04 0.21
C SER A 86 14.52 -12.95 -0.15
N VAL A 87 15.64 -13.36 -0.74
CA VAL A 87 16.60 -12.47 -1.39
C VAL A 87 16.61 -12.86 -2.87
N ILE A 88 16.41 -11.90 -3.77
CA ILE A 88 16.38 -12.12 -5.22
C ILE A 88 17.50 -11.32 -5.87
N GLY A 89 18.07 -11.84 -6.96
CA GLY A 89 19.06 -11.13 -7.77
C GLY A 89 20.32 -10.75 -7.00
N VAL A 90 20.72 -9.46 -7.06
CA VAL A 90 21.95 -8.91 -6.48
C VAL A 90 21.69 -8.32 -5.08
N ASN A 91 21.13 -9.12 -4.18
CA ASN A 91 20.76 -8.76 -2.79
C ASN A 91 19.49 -7.91 -2.62
N ASP A 92 18.49 -8.04 -3.51
CA ASP A 92 17.20 -7.39 -3.28
C ASP A 92 16.40 -8.17 -2.24
N PHE A 93 16.20 -7.56 -1.07
CA PHE A 93 15.44 -8.13 0.04
C PHE A 93 13.94 -8.05 -0.26
N VAL A 94 13.29 -9.20 -0.39
CA VAL A 94 11.83 -9.28 -0.44
C VAL A 94 11.31 -9.28 0.98
N VAL A 95 10.80 -8.13 1.40
CA VAL A 95 10.26 -7.92 2.73
C VAL A 95 8.76 -8.21 2.76
N GLY A 96 8.28 -8.72 3.89
CA GLY A 96 6.88 -8.84 4.22
C GLY A 96 6.59 -8.52 5.68
N TYR A 97 5.30 -8.54 6.02
CA TYR A 97 4.80 -8.22 7.34
C TYR A 97 3.99 -9.38 7.91
N SER A 98 4.19 -9.72 9.18
CA SER A 98 3.30 -10.61 9.93
C SER A 98 2.73 -9.92 11.15
N ILE A 99 1.73 -10.57 11.76
CA ILE A 99 1.12 -10.09 12.99
C ILE A 99 2.05 -10.25 14.17
N GLY A 100 2.21 -9.18 14.95
CA GLY A 100 2.86 -9.18 16.25
C GLY A 100 1.82 -9.36 17.38
N LYS A 101 1.46 -8.25 18.03
CA LYS A 101 0.42 -8.19 19.06
C LYS A 101 -0.98 -8.19 18.45
N LYS A 102 -1.86 -9.05 18.94
CA LYS A 102 -3.28 -9.01 18.58
C LYS A 102 -3.95 -7.79 19.19
N ILE A 103 -4.94 -7.25 18.49
CA ILE A 103 -5.72 -6.09 18.89
C ILE A 103 -7.21 -6.36 18.70
N GLU A 104 -8.02 -5.63 19.44
CA GLU A 104 -9.45 -5.53 19.18
C GLU A 104 -9.69 -4.38 18.19
N TYR A 105 -10.39 -4.66 17.09
CA TYR A 105 -10.62 -3.68 16.03
C TYR A 105 -11.84 -2.81 16.34
N LYS A 106 -11.60 -1.50 16.45
CA LYS A 106 -12.58 -0.44 16.72
C LYS A 106 -12.40 0.67 15.67
N PHE A 107 -12.79 0.37 14.44
CA PHE A 107 -12.90 1.34 13.34
C PHE A 107 -14.24 1.15 12.64
N ASN A 108 -14.60 2.08 11.74
CA ASN A 108 -15.90 2.10 11.05
C ASN A 108 -16.29 0.73 10.43
N VAL A 109 -17.53 0.30 10.69
CA VAL A 109 -18.07 -0.98 10.19
C VAL A 109 -18.17 -0.99 8.66
N GLU A 110 -18.54 0.14 8.06
CA GLU A 110 -18.64 0.25 6.59
C GLU A 110 -17.26 0.03 5.94
N ASP A 111 -16.20 0.59 6.52
CA ASP A 111 -14.83 0.42 6.03
C ASP A 111 -14.40 -1.05 6.16
N LYS A 112 -14.80 -1.71 7.24
CA LYS A 112 -14.54 -3.14 7.45
C LYS A 112 -15.22 -3.98 6.37
N GLU A 113 -16.50 -3.72 6.08
CA GLU A 113 -17.24 -4.43 5.04
C GLU A 113 -16.63 -4.23 3.64
N VAL A 114 -16.11 -3.04 3.34
CA VAL A 114 -15.40 -2.77 2.08
C VAL A 114 -14.10 -3.58 1.99
N ILE A 115 -13.33 -3.66 3.08
CA ILE A 115 -12.11 -4.48 3.14
C ILE A 115 -12.45 -5.96 2.99
N ASP A 116 -13.46 -6.45 3.74
CA ASP A 116 -13.89 -7.84 3.73
C ASP A 116 -14.38 -8.24 2.33
N ARG A 117 -15.23 -7.44 1.70
CA ARG A 117 -15.73 -7.71 0.32
C ARG A 117 -14.59 -7.77 -0.71
N ALA A 118 -13.57 -6.93 -0.55
CA ALA A 118 -12.44 -6.90 -1.46
C ALA A 118 -11.51 -8.10 -1.30
N LEU A 119 -11.31 -8.61 -0.08
CA LEU A 119 -10.30 -9.63 0.24
C LEU A 119 -10.85 -11.02 0.53
N LEU A 120 -12.13 -11.14 0.88
CA LEU A 120 -12.79 -12.39 1.21
C LEU A 120 -13.82 -12.75 0.14
N GLU A 121 -14.00 -14.05 -0.03
CA GLU A 121 -15.12 -14.66 -0.74
C GLU A 121 -16.34 -14.73 0.20
N ASP A 122 -17.51 -15.03 -0.37
CA ASP A 122 -18.76 -15.21 0.38
C ASP A 122 -18.68 -16.36 1.40
N ASP A 123 -17.80 -17.34 1.20
CA ASP A 123 -17.52 -18.44 2.15
C ASP A 123 -16.54 -18.06 3.26
N GLY A 124 -16.10 -16.80 3.32
CA GLY A 124 -15.15 -16.28 4.30
C GLY A 124 -13.70 -16.67 4.03
N LYS A 125 -13.40 -17.35 2.91
CA LYS A 125 -12.02 -17.65 2.52
C LYS A 125 -11.37 -16.43 1.86
N ILE A 126 -10.05 -16.33 2.03
CA ILE A 126 -9.26 -15.26 1.43
C ILE A 126 -9.18 -15.49 -0.09
N LYS A 127 -9.41 -14.43 -0.86
CA LYS A 127 -9.23 -14.40 -2.30
C LYS A 127 -7.75 -14.53 -2.66
N ASP A 128 -7.45 -15.25 -3.74
CA ASP A 128 -6.07 -15.41 -4.20
C ASP A 128 -5.53 -14.07 -4.74
N ILE A 129 -4.33 -13.70 -4.31
CA ILE A 129 -3.66 -12.47 -4.77
C ILE A 129 -2.47 -12.84 -5.64
N GLU A 130 -2.53 -12.45 -6.91
CA GLU A 130 -1.44 -12.60 -7.87
C GLU A 130 -0.73 -11.26 -8.08
N ILE A 131 0.59 -11.27 -8.05
CA ILE A 131 1.42 -10.09 -8.34
C ILE A 131 1.71 -10.06 -9.83
N THR A 132 1.40 -8.94 -10.47
CA THR A 132 1.66 -8.71 -11.90
C THR A 132 2.79 -7.71 -12.09
N ASP A 133 3.13 -7.40 -13.35
CA ASP A 133 4.13 -6.39 -13.65
C ASP A 133 3.72 -4.97 -13.21
N ASN A 134 2.42 -4.67 -13.09
CA ASN A 134 1.93 -3.32 -12.86
C ASN A 134 1.18 -3.14 -11.53
N GLY A 135 1.02 -4.21 -10.77
CA GLY A 135 0.36 -4.21 -9.47
C GLY A 135 -0.09 -5.61 -9.07
N ILE A 136 -1.35 -5.76 -8.66
CA ILE A 136 -1.88 -7.06 -8.23
C ILE A 136 -3.25 -7.33 -8.85
N ILE A 137 -3.59 -8.61 -8.96
CA ILE A 137 -4.93 -9.10 -9.28
C ILE A 137 -5.43 -9.88 -8.08
N ILE A 138 -6.59 -9.47 -7.55
CA ILE A 138 -7.33 -10.24 -6.55
C ILE A 138 -8.33 -11.10 -7.31
N LYS A 139 -8.12 -12.42 -7.29
CA LYS A 139 -8.96 -13.40 -8.00
C LYS A 139 -10.14 -13.79 -7.13
N SER A 140 -11.33 -13.68 -7.69
CA SER A 140 -12.55 -14.19 -7.05
C SER A 140 -13.03 -15.43 -7.80
N LYS A 141 -13.56 -16.41 -7.06
CA LYS A 141 -14.17 -17.62 -7.63
C LYS A 141 -15.30 -17.31 -8.61
N ASP A 142 -16.00 -16.19 -8.43
CA ASP A 142 -17.11 -15.77 -9.28
C ASP A 142 -16.65 -15.13 -10.60
N GLY A 143 -15.33 -15.08 -10.84
CA GLY A 143 -14.72 -14.50 -12.04
C GLY A 143 -14.61 -12.97 -12.02
N ASN A 144 -15.17 -12.31 -10.99
CA ASN A 144 -15.08 -10.87 -10.77
C ASN A 144 -13.73 -10.47 -10.17
N ASN A 145 -12.67 -10.54 -10.99
CA ASN A 145 -11.32 -10.22 -10.56
C ASN A 145 -11.14 -8.70 -10.39
N ILE A 146 -10.45 -8.30 -9.32
CA ILE A 146 -10.11 -6.90 -9.06
C ILE A 146 -8.66 -6.67 -9.48
N GLU A 147 -8.47 -5.89 -10.56
CA GLU A 147 -7.14 -5.50 -11.02
C GLU A 147 -6.74 -4.14 -10.44
N ILE A 148 -5.61 -4.11 -9.72
CA ILE A 148 -5.09 -2.90 -9.10
C ILE A 148 -3.74 -2.57 -9.73
N ASN A 149 -3.73 -1.53 -10.55
CA ASN A 149 -2.52 -1.02 -11.20
C ASN A 149 -1.88 0.11 -10.39
N ILE A 150 -0.93 -0.22 -9.51
CA ILE A 150 -0.21 0.74 -8.66
C ILE A 150 0.86 1.53 -9.43
N THR A 151 1.42 0.96 -10.51
CA THR A 151 2.42 1.63 -11.38
C THR A 151 1.81 2.67 -12.32
N LYS A 152 0.47 2.67 -12.46
CA LYS A 152 -0.21 3.61 -13.35
C LYS A 152 -0.26 5.00 -12.72
N ILE A 153 0.62 5.87 -13.20
CA ILE A 153 0.73 7.25 -12.72
C ILE A 153 -0.20 8.13 -13.54
N LYS A 154 -1.04 8.90 -12.85
CA LYS A 154 -1.87 9.91 -13.50
C LYS A 154 -0.97 11.03 -14.01
N LYS A 155 -0.82 11.15 -15.33
CA LYS A 155 -0.15 12.30 -15.95
C LYS A 155 -1.00 13.55 -15.71
N ILE A 156 -0.51 14.48 -14.89
CA ILE A 156 -1.10 15.80 -14.77
C ILE A 156 -0.63 16.60 -16.00
N LYS A 157 -1.56 17.14 -16.79
CA LYS A 157 -1.22 18.01 -17.91
C LYS A 157 -0.68 19.32 -17.35
N TYR A 158 0.64 19.47 -17.36
CA TYR A 158 1.29 20.73 -17.02
C TYR A 158 0.95 21.78 -18.08
N LYS A 159 0.25 22.84 -17.67
CA LYS A 159 0.09 24.07 -18.47
C LYS A 159 0.87 25.17 -17.76
N SER A 160 2.10 25.42 -18.17
CA SER A 160 2.79 26.65 -17.78
C SER A 160 2.28 27.82 -18.64
N ARG A 161 2.14 28.98 -18.02
CA ARG A 161 2.23 30.25 -18.72
C ARG A 161 3.62 30.80 -18.43
N GLU A 162 4.41 31.01 -19.48
CA GLU A 162 5.72 31.61 -19.34
C GLU A 162 5.54 33.07 -18.91
N TYR A 163 6.02 33.40 -17.72
CA TYR A 163 6.21 34.78 -17.32
C TYR A 163 7.70 35.10 -17.51
N LYS A 164 8.02 35.87 -18.55
CA LYS A 164 9.38 36.40 -18.71
C LYS A 164 9.65 37.36 -17.56
N MET A 165 10.46 36.92 -16.61
CA MET A 165 10.98 37.77 -15.55
C MET A 165 11.75 38.95 -16.18
N LYS A 166 11.44 40.18 -15.73
CA LYS A 166 12.12 41.40 -16.20
C LYS A 166 13.49 41.64 -15.55
N VAL A 167 13.82 40.89 -14.52
CA VAL A 167 15.07 41.02 -13.75
C VAL A 167 15.51 39.62 -13.32
N SER A 168 16.81 39.34 -13.40
CA SER A 168 17.37 38.08 -12.90
C SER A 168 17.29 38.06 -11.37
N LEU A 169 16.86 36.95 -10.77
CA LEU A 169 16.96 36.74 -9.32
C LEU A 169 18.41 36.61 -8.84
N TRP A 170 19.36 36.50 -9.79
CA TRP A 170 20.80 36.43 -9.53
C TRP A 170 21.50 37.78 -9.70
N ASP A 171 20.80 38.83 -10.12
CA ASP A 171 21.34 40.20 -10.14
C ASP A 171 21.24 40.85 -8.75
N THR A 172 21.81 40.21 -7.73
CA THR A 172 22.20 40.92 -6.51
C THR A 172 23.46 41.70 -6.83
N LYS A 173 23.31 43.00 -7.12
CA LYS A 173 24.44 43.93 -7.03
C LYS A 173 24.93 43.93 -5.58
N LEU A 174 26.11 43.35 -5.35
CA LEU A 174 26.94 43.61 -4.19
C LEU A 174 27.34 45.08 -4.13
#